data_AF-Q2L0N9-F1
#
_entry.id   AF-Q2L0N9-F1
#
_cell.length_a   1.000
_cell.length_b   1.000
_cell.length_c   1.000
_cell.angle_alpha   90.00
_cell.angle_beta   90.00
_cell.angle_gamma   90.00
#
_symmetry.space_group_name_H-M   'P 1'
#
loop_
_entity.id
_entity.type
_entity.pdbx_description
1 polymer ?
#
loop_
_entity_poly.entity_id
_entity_poly.type
_entity_poly.pdbx_seq_one_letter_code
_entity_poly.pdbx_strand_id
1 'polypeptide(L)' 'MSKGFEGVRPASESSIEIGFVFEGRQHVQRLRLKPTAANLKKAAGQRAAIIEAIARGEYRPPTCLKRNSRARIG' A
#
# COMPACT_ATOMS: atom_id res chain seq x y z
N MET A 1 -16.32 -10.40 14.32
CA MET A 1 -16.69 -10.06 12.92
C MET A 1 -16.27 -8.64 12.63
N SER A 2 -15.13 -8.44 11.97
CA SER A 2 -14.73 -7.11 11.47
C SER A 2 -14.72 -7.20 9.96
N LYS A 3 -15.89 -7.06 9.33
CA LYS A 3 -16.07 -7.06 7.87
C LYS A 3 -15.62 -5.72 7.29
N GLY A 4 -14.42 -5.28 7.67
CA GLY A 4 -13.72 -4.16 7.07
C GLY A 4 -12.91 -4.67 5.89
N PHE A 5 -12.74 -3.84 4.87
CA PHE A 5 -11.81 -4.14 3.79
C PHE A 5 -10.41 -4.33 4.39
N GLU A 6 -9.91 -5.56 4.37
CA GLU A 6 -8.73 -5.94 5.14
C GLU A 6 -7.50 -5.15 4.66
N GLY A 7 -6.94 -4.31 5.54
CA GLY A 7 -5.83 -3.43 5.20
C GLY A 7 -6.20 -2.20 4.35
N VAL A 8 -7.47 -1.91 4.08
CA VAL A 8 -7.90 -0.67 3.41
C VAL A 8 -8.64 0.20 4.40
N ARG A 9 -8.19 1.45 4.55
CA ARG A 9 -8.79 2.39 5.50
C ARG A 9 -9.03 3.75 4.84
N PRO A 10 -10.15 4.43 5.18
CA PRO A 10 -10.28 5.84 4.86
C PRO A 10 -9.25 6.63 5.67
N ALA A 11 -8.38 7.36 4.98
CA ALA A 11 -7.34 8.17 5.62
C ALA A 11 -7.82 9.60 5.89
N SER A 12 -8.62 10.14 4.96
CA SER A 12 -9.21 11.47 5.03
C SER A 12 -10.44 11.52 4.11
N GLU A 13 -11.19 12.62 4.15
CA GLU A 13 -12.39 12.84 3.32
C GLU A 13 -12.17 12.70 1.81
N SER A 14 -10.91 12.77 1.35
CA SER A 14 -10.52 12.62 -0.06
C SER A 14 -9.37 11.63 -0.29
N SER A 15 -9.06 10.78 0.69
CA SER A 15 -7.93 9.85 0.61
C SER A 15 -8.24 8.49 1.20
N ILE A 16 -7.77 7.44 0.51
CA ILE A 16 -7.81 6.05 0.96
C ILE A 16 -6.38 5.56 1.14
N GLU A 17 -6.13 4.86 2.24
CA GLU A 17 -4.86 4.19 2.53
C GLU A 17 -5.00 2.68 2.38
N ILE A 18 -4.03 2.07 1.71
CA ILE A 18 -3.88 0.62 1.57
C ILE A 18 -2.62 0.20 2.31
N GLY A 19 -2.78 -0.51 3.42
CA GLY A 19 -1.72 -1.15 4.18
C GLY A 19 -1.45 -2.59 3.73
N PHE A 20 -0.20 -2.89 3.45
CA PHE A 20 0.29 -4.24 3.13
C PHE A 20 1.73 -4.42 3.63
N VAL A 21 2.20 -5.66 3.68
CA VAL A 21 3.57 -6.00 4.06
C VAL A 21 4.33 -6.37 2.80
N PHE A 22 5.51 -5.78 2.63
CA PHE A 22 6.42 -6.07 1.53
C PHE A 22 7.85 -6.15 2.08
N GLU A 23 8.57 -7.23 1.76
CA GLU A 23 9.95 -7.45 2.25
C GLU A 23 10.11 -7.33 3.79
N GLY A 24 9.11 -7.80 4.55
CA GLY A 24 9.11 -7.71 6.03
C GLY A 24 8.88 -6.30 6.58
N ARG A 25 8.53 -5.32 5.73
CA ARG A 25 8.21 -3.94 6.13
C ARG A 25 6.74 -3.62 5.87
N GLN A 26 6.12 -2.87 6.77
CA GLN A 26 4.79 -2.31 6.54
C GLN A 26 4.88 -1.16 5.54
N HIS A 27 4.17 -1.30 4.42
CA HIS A 27 4.01 -0.27 3.40
C HIS A 27 2.57 0.22 3.37
N VAL A 28 2.41 1.54 3.23
CA VAL A 28 1.11 2.19 3.10
C VAL A 28 1.07 2.95 1.78
N GLN A 29 0.16 2.55 0.90
CA GLN A 29 -0.09 3.25 -0.35
C GLN A 29 -1.28 4.19 -0.19
N ARG A 30 -1.06 5.47 -0.50
CA ARG A 30 -2.08 6.52 -0.44
C ARG A 30 -2.68 6.74 -1.82
N LEU A 31 -3.99 6.55 -1.93
CA LEU A 31 -4.79 6.87 -3.10
C LEU A 31 -5.51 8.20 -2.85
N ARG A 32 -5.30 9.19 -3.72
CA ARG A 32 -6.03 10.47 -3.71
C ARG A 32 -7.44 10.27 -4.29
N LEU A 33 -8.25 9.49 -3.59
CA LEU A 33 -9.62 9.16 -3.96
C LEU A 33 -10.52 9.32 -2.74
N LYS A 34 -11.71 9.88 -2.94
CA LYS A 34 -12.73 9.96 -1.87
C LYS A 34 -13.05 8.55 -1.35
N PRO A 35 -13.11 8.33 -0.03
CA PRO A 35 -13.42 7.03 0.58
C PRO A 35 -14.90 6.68 0.45
N THR A 36 -15.37 6.51 -0.78
CA THR A 36 -16.71 6.00 -1.10
C THR A 36 -16.70 4.48 -1.14
N ALA A 37 -17.85 3.82 -0.94
CA ALA A 37 -17.95 2.36 -0.95
C ALA A 37 -17.38 1.72 -2.24
N ALA A 38 -17.60 2.36 -3.40
CA ALA A 38 -17.04 1.92 -4.68
C ALA A 38 -15.51 2.03 -4.72
N ASN A 39 -14.95 3.13 -4.22
CA ASN A 39 -13.50 3.34 -4.18
C ASN A 39 -12.82 2.45 -3.14
N LEU A 40 -13.48 2.17 -2.01
CA LEU A 40 -13.00 1.20 -1.02
C LEU A 40 -12.94 -0.22 -1.61
N LYS A 41 -13.96 -0.63 -2.38
CA LYS A 41 -13.95 -1.89 -3.12
C LYS A 41 -12.80 -1.92 -4.15
N LYS A 42 -12.59 -0.82 -4.87
CA LYS A 42 -11.48 -0.69 -5.83
C LYS A 42 -10.11 -0.77 -5.13
N ALA A 43 -9.95 -0.09 -4.01
CA ALA A 43 -8.73 -0.12 -3.20
C ALA A 43 -8.47 -1.52 -2.62
N ALA A 44 -9.50 -2.25 -2.23
CA ALA A 44 -9.37 -3.65 -1.80
C ALA A 44 -8.90 -4.57 -2.94
N GLY A 45 -9.45 -4.38 -4.15
CA GLY A 45 -8.97 -5.07 -5.35
C GLY A 45 -7.52 -4.72 -5.69
N GLN A 46 -7.13 -3.44 -5.57
CA GLN A 46 -5.74 -3.03 -5.74
C GLN A 46 -4.82 -3.68 -4.71
N ARG A 47 -5.23 -3.79 -3.45
CA ARG A 47 -4.47 -4.50 -2.42
C ARG A 47 -4.22 -5.96 -2.80
N ALA A 48 -5.26 -6.65 -3.28
CA ALA A 48 -5.12 -8.04 -3.74
C ALA A 48 -4.11 -8.13 -4.89
N ALA A 49 -4.24 -7.27 -5.90
CA ALA A 49 -3.28 -7.22 -7.02
C ALA A 49 -1.85 -6.91 -6.58
N ILE A 50 -1.66 -6.04 -5.57
CA ILE A 50 -0.34 -5.77 -4.96
C ILE A 50 0.21 -7.05 -4.33
N ILE A 51 -0.57 -7.75 -3.51
CA ILE A 51 -0.13 -8.99 -2.85
C ILE A 51 0.23 -10.06 -3.88
N GLU A 52 -0.56 -10.21 -4.94
CA GLU A 52 -0.26 -11.12 -6.05
C GLU A 52 1.03 -10.72 -6.77
N ALA A 53 1.23 -9.43 -7.06
CA ALA A 53 2.46 -8.93 -7.66
C ALA A 53 3.67 -9.13 -6.75
N ILE A 54 3.51 -9.00 -5.43
CA ILE A 54 4.56 -9.29 -4.44
C ILE A 54 4.90 -10.78 -4.46
N ALA A 55 3.89 -11.66 -4.47
CA ALA A 55 4.08 -13.10 -4.53
C ALA A 55 4.80 -13.53 -5.82
N ARG A 56 4.59 -12.82 -6.93
CA ARG A 56 5.31 -13.00 -8.19
C ARG A 56 6.68 -12.34 -8.23
N GLY A 57 6.99 -11.45 -7.27
CA GLY A 57 8.23 -10.66 -7.27
C GLY A 57 8.24 -9.48 -8.24
N GLU A 58 7.09 -9.10 -8.80
CA GLU A 58 6.96 -8.01 -9.79
C GLU A 58 6.50 -6.68 -9.16
N TYR A 59 6.07 -6.69 -7.90
CA TYR A 59 5.61 -5.48 -7.24
C TYR A 59 6.74 -4.47 -7.06
N ARG A 60 6.57 -3.28 -7.66
CA ARG A 60 7.50 -2.16 -7.51
C ARG A 60 6.82 -1.01 -6.77
N PRO A 61 7.23 -0.69 -5.52
CA PRO A 61 6.64 0.42 -4.80
C PRO A 61 6.98 1.76 -5.49
N PRO A 62 6.02 2.71 -5.55
CA PRO A 62 6.15 3.95 -6.33
C PRO A 62 7.22 4.93 -5.81
N THR A 63 7.76 4.71 -4.61
CA THR A 63 8.79 5.57 -4.01
C THR A 63 9.95 4.76 -3.46
N CYS A 64 10.78 4.21 -4.33
CA CYS A 64 12.18 3.93 -4.01
C CYS A 64 13.05 5.14 -4.41
N LEU A 65 12.75 6.35 -3.91
CA LEU A 65 13.73 7.44 -3.98
C LEU A 65 14.83 7.16 -2.95
N LYS A 66 15.91 6.56 -3.43
CA LYS A 66 17.28 6.51 -2.90
C LYS A 66 17.41 6.46 -1.37
N ARG A 67 17.62 5.26 -0.81
CA ARG A 67 18.48 5.16 0.37
C ARG A 67 19.92 5.35 -0.13
N ASN A 68 20.40 6.57 0.02
CA ASN A 68 21.77 6.97 -0.26
C ASN A 68 22.73 6.00 0.45
N SER A 69 23.58 5.33 -0.32
CA SER A 69 24.75 4.61 0.17
C SER A 69 25.69 5.64 0.80
N ARG A 70 25.60 5.85 2.12
CA ARG A 70 26.67 6.51 2.87
C ARG A 70 27.35 5.46 3.73
N ALA A 71 28.49 5.02 3.20
CA ALA A 71 29.55 4.37 3.93
C ALA A 71 29.82 5.09 5.27
N ARG A 72 30.07 4.30 6.31
CA ARG A 72 30.96 4.68 7.40
C ARG A 72 31.84 3.46 7.71
N ILE A 73 32.94 3.42 6.97
CA ILE A 73 34.21 2.95 7.49
C ILE A 73 34.76 4.17 8.24
N GLY A 74 35.13 3.98 9.50
CA GLY A 74 35.65 5.01 10.40
C GLY A 74 35.75 4.44 11.79
#